data_AF-A0A1G9FSL9-F1
#
_entry.id   AF-A0A1G9FSL9-F1
#
_cell.length_a   1.000
_cell.length_b   1.000
_cell.length_c   1.000
_cell.angle_alpha   90.00
_cell.angle_beta   90.00
_cell.angle_gamma   90.00
#
_symmetry.space_group_name_H-M   'P 1'
#
loop_
_entity.id
_entity.type
_entity.pdbx_description
1 polymer ?
#
loop_
_entity_poly.entity_id
_entity_poly.type
_entity_poly.pdbx_seq_one_letter_code
_entity_poly.pdbx_strand_id
1 'polypeptide(L)'
;MMGDGLGIIPTEGVLVSPVEGKVIQVFPTKHAVGIQSDFGAEILIHIGLETVNMNGEGFETFVKEGDTIKIGQKLITFDLELIDEKATSTVTLVVITNGDQIEIVRKDECQEVQAGNCRKAFYTD
;
A
#
# COMPACT_ATOMS: atom_id res chain seq x y z
N MET A 1 -13.52 3.03 -11.89
CA MET A 1 -12.14 3.01 -12.41
C MET A 1 -11.22 3.07 -11.19
N MET A 2 -10.17 2.25 -11.12
CA MET A 2 -9.14 2.44 -10.08
C MET A 2 -8.51 3.82 -10.29
N GLY A 3 -8.35 4.60 -9.23
CA GLY A 3 -7.89 5.99 -9.31
C GLY A 3 -6.41 6.11 -9.68
N ASP A 4 -5.89 7.34 -9.57
CA ASP A 4 -4.48 7.62 -9.80
C ASP A 4 -3.59 6.94 -8.74
N GLY A 5 -2.44 6.43 -9.17
CA GLY A 5 -1.53 5.68 -8.30
C GLY A 5 -0.15 5.49 -8.90
N LEU A 6 0.67 4.72 -8.19
CA LEU A 6 2.03 4.36 -8.61
C LEU A 6 2.32 2.88 -8.34
N GLY A 7 3.16 2.28 -9.18
CA GLY A 7 3.69 0.93 -9.00
C GLY A 7 5.08 0.99 -8.37
N ILE A 8 5.31 0.16 -7.35
CA ILE A 8 6.59 0.02 -6.66
C ILE A 8 7.09 -1.42 -6.90
N ILE A 9 8.35 -1.56 -7.30
CA ILE A 9 9.03 -2.87 -7.28
C ILE A 9 9.66 -3.02 -5.88
N PRO A 10 9.13 -3.88 -5.01
CA PRO A 10 9.65 -4.03 -3.65
C PRO A 10 11.02 -4.72 -3.65
N THR A 11 11.93 -4.23 -2.81
CA THR A 11 13.21 -4.89 -2.51
C THR A 11 13.18 -5.67 -1.20
N GLU A 12 12.15 -5.43 -0.38
CA GLU A 12 11.94 -6.10 0.91
C GLU A 12 10.48 -6.52 1.05
N GLY A 13 10.26 -7.63 1.76
CA GLY A 13 8.93 -8.22 2.02
C GLY A 13 8.16 -7.55 3.16
N VAL A 14 8.23 -6.22 3.28
CA VAL A 14 7.60 -5.49 4.39
C VAL A 14 6.84 -4.27 3.86
N LEU A 15 5.53 -4.27 4.07
CA LEU A 15 4.66 -3.12 3.86
C LEU A 15 4.48 -2.37 5.19
N VAL A 16 4.74 -1.07 5.15
CA VAL A 16 4.49 -0.15 6.26
C VAL A 16 3.51 0.93 5.84
N SER A 17 2.86 1.57 6.81
CA SER A 17 1.95 2.68 6.52
C SER A 17 2.70 3.87 5.92
N PRO A 18 2.23 4.44 4.81
CA PRO A 18 2.77 5.68 4.26
C PRO A 18 2.22 6.93 4.96
N VAL A 19 1.18 6.79 5.79
CA VAL A 19 0.43 7.91 6.39
C VAL A 19 0.05 7.63 7.85
N GLU A 20 -0.34 8.68 8.57
CA GLU A 20 -1.16 8.55 9.79
C GLU A 20 -2.63 8.40 9.36
N GLY A 21 -3.39 7.56 10.06
CA GLY A 21 -4.78 7.32 9.71
C GLY A 21 -5.38 6.06 10.33
N LYS A 22 -6.32 5.46 9.62
CA LYS A 22 -7.07 4.27 10.04
C LYS A 22 -7.11 3.21 8.95
N VAL A 23 -6.99 1.95 9.34
CA VAL A 23 -7.26 0.81 8.45
C VAL A 23 -8.76 0.69 8.24
N ILE A 24 -9.19 0.85 6.99
CA ILE A 24 -10.60 0.73 6.60
C ILE A 24 -10.94 -0.66 6.06
N GLN A 25 -9.93 -1.41 5.57
CA GLN A 25 -10.14 -2.77 5.09
C GLN A 25 -8.83 -3.56 5.10
N VAL A 26 -8.89 -4.81 5.53
CA VAL A 26 -7.85 -5.82 5.26
C VAL A 26 -8.49 -6.90 4.41
N PHE A 27 -7.93 -7.20 3.25
CA PHE A 27 -8.53 -8.17 2.33
C PHE A 27 -8.40 -9.60 2.87
N PRO A 28 -9.35 -10.52 2.58
CA PRO A 28 -9.34 -11.87 3.16
C PRO A 28 -8.05 -12.66 2.93
N THR A 29 -7.46 -12.51 1.74
CA THR A 29 -6.18 -13.14 1.38
C THR A 29 -4.96 -12.29 1.74
N LYS A 30 -5.14 -11.21 2.53
CA LYS A 30 -4.08 -10.38 3.15
C LYS A 30 -3.07 -9.71 2.20
N HIS A 31 -3.23 -9.84 0.88
CA HIS A 31 -2.38 -9.21 -0.13
C HIS A 31 -2.62 -7.71 -0.31
N ALA A 32 -3.71 -7.17 0.25
CA ALA A 32 -4.08 -5.78 0.10
C ALA A 32 -4.64 -5.19 1.39
N VAL A 33 -4.45 -3.88 1.55
CA VAL A 33 -4.95 -3.08 2.67
C VAL A 33 -5.50 -1.76 2.16
N GLY A 34 -6.69 -1.39 2.65
CA GLY A 34 -7.30 -0.08 2.48
C GLY A 34 -7.05 0.77 3.71
N ILE A 35 -6.59 1.99 3.50
CA ILE A 35 -6.26 2.98 4.54
C ILE A 35 -7.03 4.26 4.25
N GLN A 36 -7.59 4.88 5.27
CA GLN A 36 -8.03 6.28 5.23
C GLN A 36 -7.04 7.11 6.04
N SER A 37 -6.36 8.06 5.40
CA SER A 37 -5.49 9.00 6.08
C SER A 37 -6.27 9.99 6.94
N ASP A 38 -5.62 10.62 7.91
CA ASP A 38 -6.24 11.67 8.74
C ASP A 38 -6.70 12.90 7.92
N PHE A 39 -6.15 13.08 6.71
CA PHE A 39 -6.55 14.13 5.76
C PHE A 39 -7.67 13.70 4.80
N GLY A 40 -8.25 12.50 5.00
CA GLY A 40 -9.39 12.00 4.21
C GLY A 40 -9.03 11.27 2.92
N ALA A 41 -7.75 11.15 2.56
CA ALA A 41 -7.34 10.33 1.41
C ALA A 41 -7.54 8.84 1.67
N GLU A 42 -8.23 8.17 0.76
CA GLU A 42 -8.41 6.72 0.75
C GLU A 42 -7.35 6.10 -0.15
N ILE A 43 -6.50 5.28 0.46
CA ILE A 43 -5.33 4.67 -0.16
C ILE A 43 -5.54 3.16 -0.16
N LEU A 44 -5.52 2.55 -1.34
CA LEU A 44 -5.46 1.12 -1.53
C LEU A 44 -4.01 0.72 -1.85
N ILE A 45 -3.45 -0.17 -1.05
CA ILE A 45 -2.15 -0.78 -1.33
C ILE A 45 -2.37 -2.26 -1.66
N HIS A 46 -2.00 -2.67 -2.87
CA HIS A 46 -2.17 -4.02 -3.39
C HIS A 46 -0.80 -4.62 -3.73
N ILE A 47 -0.39 -5.65 -3.00
CA ILE A 47 0.93 -6.27 -3.12
C ILE A 47 0.90 -7.31 -4.24
N GLY A 48 1.74 -7.12 -5.26
CA GLY A 48 1.82 -7.97 -6.45
C GLY A 48 0.59 -7.89 -7.36
N LEU A 49 0.63 -8.57 -8.50
CA LEU A 49 -0.49 -8.69 -9.43
C LEU A 49 -1.05 -10.11 -9.41
N GLU A 50 -2.38 -10.23 -9.37
CA GLU A 50 -3.11 -11.52 -9.28
C GLU A 50 -2.79 -12.35 -8.02
N THR A 51 -2.21 -11.73 -6.98
CA THR A 51 -1.85 -12.34 -5.70
C THR A 51 -3.04 -12.81 -4.87
N VAL A 52 -4.26 -12.37 -5.20
CA VAL A 52 -5.49 -12.94 -4.65
C VAL A 52 -5.56 -14.47 -4.83
N ASN A 53 -5.02 -14.99 -5.94
CA ASN A 53 -5.01 -16.41 -6.26
C ASN A 53 -4.05 -17.23 -5.37
N MET A 54 -3.15 -16.57 -4.62
CA MET A 54 -2.28 -17.20 -3.64
C MET A 54 -3.01 -17.58 -2.35
N ASN A 55 -4.30 -17.23 -2.21
CA ASN A 55 -5.15 -17.61 -1.07
C ASN A 55 -4.57 -17.24 0.32
N GLY A 56 -3.77 -16.17 0.38
CA GLY A 56 -3.11 -15.70 1.61
C GLY A 56 -1.80 -16.41 1.97
N GLU A 57 -1.32 -17.33 1.13
CA GLU A 57 0.00 -17.91 1.28
C GLU A 57 1.08 -16.85 1.04
N GLY A 58 2.10 -16.80 1.91
CA GLY A 58 3.15 -15.79 1.83
C GLY A 58 2.75 -14.40 2.32
N PHE A 59 1.60 -14.23 2.98
CA PHE A 59 1.17 -12.94 3.55
C PHE A 59 0.83 -13.06 5.04
N GLU A 60 1.35 -12.13 5.84
CA GLU A 60 1.01 -11.98 7.26
C GLU A 60 0.62 -10.53 7.54
N THR A 61 -0.53 -10.31 8.20
CA THR A 61 -1.02 -8.99 8.57
C THR A 61 -0.79 -8.72 10.05
N PHE A 62 -0.39 -7.50 10.39
CA PHE A 62 -0.15 -7.00 11.75
C PHE A 62 -1.22 -6.00 12.20
N VAL A 63 -2.20 -5.75 11.34
CA VAL A 63 -3.33 -4.83 11.57
C VAL A 63 -4.64 -5.49 11.20
N LYS A 64 -5.73 -4.94 11.71
CA LYS A 64 -7.11 -5.28 11.35
C LYS A 64 -7.90 -4.02 11.01
N GLU A 65 -9.04 -4.21 10.36
CA GLU A 65 -10.00 -3.15 10.13
C GLU A 65 -10.36 -2.45 11.46
N GLY A 66 -10.34 -1.12 11.45
CA GLY A 66 -10.60 -0.31 12.62
C GLY A 66 -9.35 0.24 13.32
N ASP A 67 -8.18 -0.35 13.09
CA ASP A 67 -6.94 0.05 13.78
C ASP A 67 -6.46 1.43 13.33
N THR A 68 -5.96 2.23 14.28
CA THR A 68 -5.22 3.47 14.01
C THR A 68 -3.76 3.14 13.68
N ILE A 69 -3.19 3.82 12.70
CA ILE A 69 -1.83 3.57 12.19
C ILE A 69 -1.04 4.86 12.09
N LYS A 70 0.29 4.74 12.21
CA LYS A 70 1.26 5.84 12.04
C LYS A 70 2.20 5.58 10.88
N ILE A 71 2.84 6.62 10.37
CA ILE A 71 3.87 6.49 9.32
C ILE A 71 4.95 5.49 9.77
N GLY A 72 5.30 4.55 8.89
CA GLY A 72 6.30 3.53 9.14
C GLY A 72 5.81 2.36 10.01
N GLN A 73 4.57 2.38 10.50
CA GLN A 73 4.00 1.24 11.21
C GLN A 73 3.87 0.04 10.27
N LYS A 74 4.38 -1.12 10.70
CA LYS A 74 4.27 -2.37 9.95
C LYS A 74 2.81 -2.77 9.78
N LEU A 75 2.41 -3.04 8.55
CA LEU A 75 1.05 -3.43 8.19
C LEU A 75 0.98 -4.89 7.75
N ILE A 76 1.79 -5.25 6.75
CA ILE A 76 1.82 -6.60 6.16
C ILE A 76 3.27 -6.99 5.93
N THR A 77 3.64 -8.23 6.21
CA THR A 77 4.85 -8.84 5.66
C THR A 77 4.48 -9.84 4.60
N PHE A 78 5.35 -9.97 3.61
CA PHE A 78 5.10 -10.85 2.47
C PHE A 78 6.38 -11.50 1.98
N ASP A 79 6.24 -12.70 1.42
CA ASP A 79 7.35 -13.47 0.87
C ASP A 79 7.56 -13.10 -0.61
N LEU A 80 8.65 -12.39 -0.89
CA LEU A 80 8.97 -11.95 -2.25
C LEU A 80 9.28 -13.11 -3.19
N GLU A 81 9.99 -14.13 -2.71
CA GLU A 81 10.35 -15.30 -3.52
C GLU A 81 9.08 -16.05 -3.90
N LEU A 82 8.19 -16.27 -2.92
CA LEU A 82 6.93 -16.96 -3.17
C LEU A 82 6.00 -16.20 -4.13
N ILE A 83 5.96 -14.86 -4.04
CA ILE A 83 5.18 -14.05 -4.97
C ILE A 83 5.79 -14.11 -6.38
N ASP A 84 7.12 -14.05 -6.51
CA ASP A 84 7.78 -14.15 -7.82
C ASP A 84 7.53 -15.51 -8.49
N GLU A 85 7.44 -16.59 -7.69
CA GLU A 85 7.12 -17.93 -8.19
C GLU A 85 5.65 -18.13 -8.57
N LYS A 86 4.72 -17.55 -7.80
CA LYS A 86 3.28 -17.90 -7.87
C LYS A 86 2.38 -16.81 -8.47
N ALA A 87 2.84 -15.57 -8.51
CA ALA A 87 2.07 -14.43 -9.00
C ALA A 87 2.58 -13.95 -10.36
N THR A 88 1.79 -13.08 -11.00
CA THR A 88 2.17 -12.51 -12.30
C THR A 88 3.28 -11.46 -12.16
N SER A 89 3.35 -10.81 -11.00
CA SER A 89 4.35 -9.77 -10.72
C SER A 89 4.42 -9.48 -9.22
N THR A 90 5.61 -9.10 -8.74
CA THR A 90 5.85 -8.54 -7.40
C THR A 90 5.51 -7.05 -7.29
N VAL A 91 5.19 -6.38 -8.42
CA VAL A 91 4.86 -4.94 -8.44
C VAL A 91 3.69 -4.66 -7.50
N THR A 92 3.95 -3.80 -6.52
CA THR A 92 2.97 -3.35 -5.53
C THR A 92 2.35 -2.05 -5.99
N LEU A 93 1.02 -2.00 -6.08
CA LEU A 93 0.28 -0.82 -6.49
C LEU A 93 -0.15 -0.02 -5.26
N VAL A 94 0.08 1.30 -5.28
CA VAL A 94 -0.45 2.26 -4.31
C VAL A 94 -1.38 3.20 -5.07
N VAL A 95 -2.66 3.17 -4.75
CA VAL A 95 -3.72 3.88 -5.49
C VAL A 95 -4.55 4.74 -4.56
N ILE A 96 -4.84 5.98 -4.95
CA ILE A 96 -5.80 6.83 -4.26
C ILE A 96 -7.18 6.58 -4.86
N THR A 97 -8.12 6.06 -4.08
CA THR A 97 -9.43 5.61 -4.57
C THR A 97 -10.48 6.73 -4.63
N ASN A 98 -10.27 7.82 -3.87
CA ASN A 98 -11.15 8.99 -3.85
C ASN A 98 -10.48 10.25 -4.45
N GLY A 99 -9.64 10.08 -5.47
CA GLY A 99 -8.89 11.16 -6.11
C GLY A 99 -9.75 12.31 -6.67
N ASP A 100 -11.00 12.05 -7.03
CA ASP A 100 -11.94 13.10 -7.48
C ASP A 100 -12.30 14.10 -6.35
N GLN A 101 -12.05 13.74 -5.09
CA GLN A 101 -12.36 14.54 -3.91
C GLN A 101 -11.12 15.23 -3.33
N ILE A 102 -9.92 14.96 -3.87
CA ILE A 102 -8.65 15.39 -3.28
C ILE A 102 -7.70 15.85 -4.38
N GLU A 103 -7.11 17.03 -4.22
CA GLU A 103 -6.10 17.52 -5.15
C GLU A 103 -4.79 16.73 -5.00
N ILE A 104 -4.45 15.91 -6.00
CA ILE A 104 -3.20 15.13 -6.02
C ILE A 104 -2.07 16.01 -6.58
N VAL A 105 -1.22 16.53 -5.70
CA VAL A 105 -0.02 17.26 -6.11
C VAL A 105 1.09 16.26 -6.48
N ARG A 106 1.26 15.99 -7.78
CA ARG A 106 2.40 15.19 -8.28
C ARG A 106 3.70 15.99 -8.14
N LYS A 107 4.63 15.55 -7.29
CA LYS A 107 6.00 16.08 -7.25
C LYS A 107 7.04 14.95 -7.30
N ASP A 108 7.78 14.95 -8.41
CA ASP A 108 8.98 14.21 -8.77
C ASP A 108 8.90 12.68 -8.93
N GLU A 109 9.62 12.20 -9.96
CA GLU A 109 10.00 10.81 -10.18
C GLU A 109 11.03 10.40 -9.12
N CYS A 110 10.61 9.82 -8.00
CA CYS A 110 11.53 9.12 -7.10
C CYS A 110 11.91 7.78 -7.72
N GLN A 111 13.20 7.61 -8.05
CA GLN A 111 13.73 6.34 -8.56
C GLN A 111 13.86 5.27 -7.46
N GLU A 112 14.07 5.71 -6.21
CA GLU A 112 14.16 4.84 -5.02
C GLU A 112 13.37 5.46 -3.87
N VAL A 113 12.64 4.62 -3.13
CA VAL A 113 11.86 5.01 -1.95
C VAL A 113 12.14 4.04 -0.81
N GLN A 114 12.25 4.55 0.42
CA GLN A 114 12.42 3.72 1.61
C GLN A 114 11.07 3.54 2.33
N ALA A 115 10.79 2.33 2.81
CA ALA A 115 9.61 2.06 3.60
C ALA A 115 9.51 3.02 4.80
N GLY A 116 8.40 3.76 4.90
CA GLY A 116 8.18 4.75 5.96
C GLY A 116 9.00 6.04 5.82
N ASN A 117 9.87 6.13 4.81
CA ASN A 117 10.72 7.27 4.51
C ASN A 117 10.68 7.56 2.99
N CYS A 118 9.61 8.21 2.54
CA CYS A 118 9.64 8.99 1.32
C CYS A 118 9.43 10.45 1.70
N ARG A 119 10.52 11.22 1.84
CA ARG A 119 10.42 12.68 1.90
C ARG A 119 10.05 13.14 0.50
N LYS A 120 8.76 13.16 0.18
CA LYS A 120 8.07 13.95 -0.87
C LYS A 120 6.66 13.37 -1.10
N ALA A 121 5.75 13.62 -0.18
CA ALA A 121 4.32 13.75 -0.49
C ALA A 121 3.90 15.08 0.14
N PHE A 122 3.89 16.13 -0.69
CA PHE A 122 3.49 17.46 -0.25
C PHE A 122 1.98 17.58 -0.40
N TYR A 123 1.28 17.76 0.73
CA TYR A 123 -0.05 18.33 0.75
C TYR A 123 0.12 19.84 0.95
N THR A 124 -0.56 20.67 0.15
CA THR A 124 -0.78 22.08 0.46
C THR A 124 -2.22 22.26 0.92
N ASP A 125 -2.42 23.19 1.84
CA ASP A 125 -3.69 23.58 2.49
C ASP A 125 -4.89 23.75 1.54
#